data_AF-A0A0G0PPS4-F1
#
_entry.id   AF-A0A0G0PPS4-F1
#
_cell.length_a   1.000
_cell.length_b   1.000
_cell.length_c   1.000
_cell.angle_alpha   90.00
_cell.angle_beta   90.00
_cell.angle_gamma   90.00
#
_symmetry.space_group_name_H-M   'P 1'
#
loop_
_entity.id
_entity.type
_entity.pdbx_description
1 polymer ?
#
loop_
_entity_poly.entity_id
_entity_poly.type
_entity_poly.pdbx_seq_one_letter_code
_entity_poly.pdbx_strand_id
1 'polypeptide(L)'
;MPTGFYKRSEKELDRLRKMMKEIGLRNDLKVKKICEVCKKSYLCHNFRKNTSRFCSRECFLKASRMGLIIYFSKGHIRKIKRIEYNCKECGKIKTIAPSQYKYYKNAGSFCSLICKNKNKKYKKDMANVFVGRMPIPIRIGYGTNRHVKVFNGKYLIGNKNIYFRSKWEANYAVYLDFLKKNNSIKDWLFEKDVFIFQKIKFGTRSYRPDFKVFNNDGTFEYHEIKGWMDKKSKTKLNRMRIYFPNIKMVLIQQNEYREIMKYKNLLKFY
;
A
#
# COMPACT_ATOMS: atom_id res chain seq x y z
N MET A 1 25.61 -2.49 24.33
CA MET A 1 26.15 -1.53 23.33
C MET A 1 25.00 -0.69 22.80
N PRO A 2 25.02 0.65 22.92
CA PRO A 2 23.90 1.46 22.47
C PRO A 2 23.87 1.45 20.93
N THR A 3 22.90 0.75 20.36
CA THR A 3 22.55 0.82 18.95
C THR A 3 21.96 2.20 18.68
N GLY A 4 22.81 3.19 18.42
CA GLY A 4 22.41 4.53 17.99
C GLY A 4 21.82 4.51 16.57
N PHE A 5 20.75 3.74 16.37
CA PHE A 5 19.85 3.92 15.24
C PHE A 5 18.82 4.95 15.69
N TYR A 6 18.81 6.10 15.02
CA TYR A 6 17.89 7.19 15.29
C TYR A 6 16.46 6.68 15.12
N LYS A 7 15.78 6.36 16.23
CA LYS A 7 14.32 6.25 16.23
C LYS A 7 13.80 7.63 15.83
N ARG A 8 12.88 7.70 14.87
CA ARG A 8 12.16 8.95 14.56
C ARG A 8 11.71 9.59 15.86
N SER A 9 11.86 10.91 15.95
CA SER A 9 11.46 11.62 17.16
C SER A 9 9.96 11.40 17.41
N GLU A 10 9.55 11.33 18.67
CA GLU A 10 8.14 11.15 19.04
C GLU A 10 7.26 12.22 18.35
N LYS A 11 7.80 13.43 18.15
CA LYS A 11 7.17 14.54 17.42
C LYS A 11 6.89 14.24 15.94
N GLU A 12 7.76 13.52 15.24
CA GLU A 12 7.53 13.13 13.83
C GLU A 12 6.48 12.02 13.70
N LEU A 13 6.49 11.06 14.64
CA LEU A 13 5.45 10.04 14.72
C LEU A 13 4.09 10.67 15.03
N ASP A 14 4.06 11.69 15.89
CA ASP A 14 2.82 12.37 16.25
C ASP A 14 2.27 13.23 15.12
N ARG A 15 3.13 13.92 14.35
CA ARG A 15 2.72 14.57 13.09
C ARG A 15 2.13 13.58 12.09
N LEU A 16 2.76 12.42 11.89
CA LEU A 16 2.24 11.37 11.02
C LEU A 16 0.88 10.84 11.51
N ARG A 17 0.72 10.61 12.83
CA ARG A 17 -0.57 10.20 13.43
C ARG A 17 -1.66 11.25 13.20
N LYS A 18 -1.35 12.54 13.35
CA LYS A 18 -2.29 13.65 13.16
C LYS A 18 -2.73 13.75 11.69
N MET A 19 -1.79 13.65 10.76
CA MET A 19 -2.04 13.62 9.32
C MET A 19 -2.87 12.38 8.91
N MET A 20 -2.63 11.22 9.52
CA MET A 20 -3.43 9.99 9.28
C MET A 20 -4.87 10.10 9.80
N LYS A 21 -5.08 10.84 10.89
CA LYS A 21 -6.41 11.11 11.47
C LYS A 21 -7.24 12.00 10.54
N GLU A 22 -6.60 12.96 9.87
CA GLU A 22 -7.21 13.85 8.87
C GLU A 22 -7.55 13.12 7.55
N ILE A 23 -6.75 12.12 7.15
CA ILE A 23 -6.96 11.31 5.94
C ILE A 23 -8.08 10.25 6.13
N GLY A 24 -8.68 10.16 7.33
CA GLY A 24 -9.85 9.31 7.56
C GLY A 24 -9.55 7.81 7.59
N LEU A 25 -8.34 7.41 8.01
CA LEU A 25 -8.07 6.02 8.37
C LEU A 25 -8.93 5.68 9.59
N ARG A 26 -10.02 4.97 9.28
CA ARG A 26 -11.18 4.71 10.15
C ARG A 26 -10.75 4.08 11.46
N ASN A 27 -10.86 4.86 12.53
CA ASN A 27 -10.91 4.30 13.87
C ASN A 27 -12.10 3.34 13.98
N ASP A 28 -11.81 2.13 14.46
CA ASP A 28 -12.72 1.04 14.80
C ASP A 28 -13.66 1.42 15.97
N LEU A 29 -14.43 2.49 15.81
CA LEU A 29 -15.47 2.83 16.78
C LEU A 29 -16.52 1.71 16.74
N LYS A 30 -16.55 0.91 17.82
CA LYS A 30 -17.57 -0.10 18.06
C LYS A 30 -18.72 0.56 18.81
N VAL A 31 -19.94 0.26 18.39
CA VAL A 31 -21.17 0.70 19.05
C VAL A 31 -21.86 -0.49 19.70
N LYS A 32 -22.45 -0.28 20.88
CA LYS A 32 -23.19 -1.31 21.62
C LYS A 32 -24.60 -1.43 21.03
N LYS A 33 -25.05 -2.65 20.74
CA LYS A 33 -26.39 -2.99 20.25
C LYS A 33 -27.00 -4.12 21.06
N ILE A 34 -28.31 -4.26 21.00
CA ILE A 34 -29.06 -5.35 21.61
C ILE A 34 -29.46 -6.34 20.52
N CYS A 35 -29.18 -7.63 20.73
CA CYS A 35 -29.58 -8.68 19.80
C CYS A 35 -31.10 -8.85 19.83
N GLU A 36 -31.74 -8.88 18.68
CA GLU A 36 -33.20 -8.99 18.61
C GLU A 36 -33.74 -10.34 19.11
N VAL A 37 -32.90 -11.38 19.10
CA VAL A 37 -33.27 -12.77 19.45
C VAL A 37 -32.97 -13.09 20.91
N CYS A 38 -31.72 -12.96 21.34
CA CYS A 38 -31.31 -13.34 22.70
C CYS A 38 -31.31 -12.17 23.69
N LYS A 39 -31.61 -10.95 23.22
CA LYS A 39 -31.59 -9.70 24.01
C LYS A 39 -30.26 -9.35 24.69
N LYS A 40 -29.18 -10.10 24.45
CA LYS A 40 -27.83 -9.78 24.94
C LYS A 40 -27.28 -8.57 24.21
N SER A 41 -26.55 -7.72 24.95
CA SER A 41 -25.80 -6.61 24.34
C SER A 41 -24.53 -7.10 23.66
N TYR A 42 -24.19 -6.55 22.49
CA TYR A 42 -22.98 -6.88 21.74
C TYR A 42 -22.39 -5.65 21.05
N LEU A 43 -21.10 -5.69 20.72
CA LEU A 43 -20.40 -4.62 20.03
C LEU A 43 -20.37 -4.87 18.52
N CYS A 44 -20.75 -3.89 17.71
CA CYS A 44 -20.58 -3.94 16.25
C CYS A 44 -19.84 -2.70 15.74
N HIS A 45 -19.11 -2.82 14.63
CA HIS A 45 -18.48 -1.64 14.01
C HIS A 45 -19.55 -0.59 13.63
N ASN A 46 -19.23 0.70 13.80
CA ASN A 46 -20.15 1.81 13.57
C ASN A 46 -20.81 1.77 12.17
N PHE A 47 -20.09 1.33 11.13
CA PHE A 47 -20.65 1.21 9.77
C PHE A 47 -21.75 0.12 9.63
N ARG A 48 -21.86 -0.80 10.59
CA ARG A 48 -22.90 -1.83 10.64
C ARG A 48 -24.03 -1.50 11.62
N LYS A 49 -24.04 -0.33 12.26
CA LYS A 49 -25.01 0.01 13.31
C LYS A 49 -26.47 -0.14 12.86
N ASN A 50 -26.77 0.16 11.59
CA ASN A 50 -28.12 0.07 11.03
C ASN A 50 -28.47 -1.33 10.48
N THR A 51 -27.48 -2.18 10.21
CA THR A 51 -27.69 -3.47 9.53
C THR A 51 -27.48 -4.69 10.43
N SER A 52 -26.69 -4.56 11.48
CA SER A 52 -26.45 -5.64 12.43
C SER A 52 -27.64 -5.76 13.39
N ARG A 53 -28.35 -6.90 13.34
CA ARG A 53 -29.53 -7.21 14.19
C ARG A 53 -29.26 -8.33 15.20
N PHE A 54 -28.20 -9.11 14.98
CA PHE A 54 -27.92 -10.34 15.72
C PHE A 54 -26.48 -10.35 16.23
N CYS A 55 -26.27 -10.83 17.46
CA CYS A 55 -24.95 -10.93 18.08
C CYS A 55 -24.13 -12.12 17.55
N SER A 56 -24.76 -13.15 17.01
CA SER A 56 -24.11 -14.38 16.54
C SER A 56 -24.85 -15.01 15.36
N ARG A 57 -24.17 -15.94 14.67
CA ARG A 57 -24.76 -16.76 13.59
C ARG A 57 -25.92 -17.62 14.11
N GLU A 58 -25.81 -18.14 15.33
CA GLU A 58 -26.88 -18.92 15.96
C GLU A 58 -28.15 -18.08 16.16
N CYS A 59 -28.01 -16.84 16.64
CA CYS A 59 -29.15 -15.93 16.77
C CYS A 59 -29.78 -15.63 15.40
N PHE A 60 -28.97 -15.43 14.36
CA PHE A 60 -29.49 -15.26 12.99
C PHE A 60 -30.29 -16.49 12.53
N LEU A 61 -29.78 -17.71 12.74
CA LEU A 61 -30.48 -18.94 12.36
C LEU A 61 -31.77 -19.13 13.17
N LYS A 62 -31.76 -18.82 14.47
CA LYS A 62 -32.96 -18.87 15.33
C LYS A 62 -34.01 -17.87 14.87
N ALA A 63 -33.63 -16.63 14.52
CA ALA A 63 -34.55 -15.66 13.90
C ALA A 63 -35.14 -16.18 12.58
N SER A 64 -34.33 -16.86 11.77
CA SER A 64 -34.79 -17.46 10.51
C SER A 64 -35.85 -18.53 10.74
N ARG A 65 -35.63 -19.42 11.72
CA ARG A 65 -36.59 -20.49 12.09
C ARG A 65 -37.88 -19.94 12.67
N MET A 66 -37.81 -18.83 13.41
CA MET A 66 -38.98 -18.15 13.97
C MET A 66 -39.77 -17.31 12.95
N GLY A 67 -39.37 -17.27 11.68
CA GLY A 67 -40.01 -16.43 10.67
C GLY A 67 -39.80 -14.92 10.88
N LEU A 68 -38.96 -14.52 11.84
CA LEU A 68 -38.61 -13.11 12.11
C LEU A 68 -37.75 -12.50 10.99
N ILE A 69 -37.15 -13.35 10.17
CA ILE A 69 -36.53 -12.94 8.90
C ILE A 69 -37.61 -13.05 7.82
N ILE A 70 -38.42 -12.00 7.69
CA ILE A 70 -39.23 -11.81 6.50
C ILE A 70 -38.26 -11.58 5.35
N TYR A 71 -37.89 -12.65 4.64
CA TYR A 71 -37.44 -12.50 3.27
C TYR A 71 -38.63 -11.88 2.53
N PHE A 72 -38.49 -10.63 2.10
CA PHE A 72 -39.44 -9.98 1.22
C PHE A 72 -39.50 -10.78 -0.09
N SER A 73 -40.31 -11.85 -0.11
CA SER A 73 -40.59 -12.68 -1.27
C SER A 73 -42.08 -13.06 -1.30
N LYS A 74 -42.96 -12.10 -0.98
CA LYS A 74 -44.38 -12.19 -1.32
C LYS A 74 -44.67 -11.33 -2.55
N GLY A 75 -44.66 -11.98 -3.71
CA GLY A 75 -45.86 -12.10 -4.56
C GLY A 75 -46.55 -10.87 -5.15
N HIS A 76 -46.04 -9.65 -5.03
CA HIS A 76 -46.46 -8.60 -5.96
C HIS A 76 -45.57 -8.65 -7.20
N ILE A 77 -46.14 -9.03 -8.35
CA ILE A 77 -45.60 -8.67 -9.66
C ILE A 77 -45.76 -7.14 -9.78
N ARG A 78 -44.95 -6.39 -9.02
CA ARG A 78 -44.72 -4.98 -9.31
C ARG A 78 -44.07 -5.00 -10.68
N LYS A 79 -44.67 -4.37 -11.69
CA LYS A 79 -43.98 -4.03 -12.94
C LYS A 79 -42.64 -3.43 -12.53
N ILE A 80 -41.57 -4.22 -12.61
CA ILE A 80 -40.30 -3.82 -12.05
C ILE A 80 -39.80 -2.73 -12.99
N LYS A 81 -39.91 -1.46 -12.57
CA LYS A 81 -39.38 -0.32 -13.33
C LYS A 81 -37.93 -0.65 -13.67
N ARG A 82 -37.68 -0.93 -14.95
CA ARG A 82 -36.33 -1.19 -15.42
C ARG A 82 -35.55 0.10 -15.26
N ILE A 83 -34.31 -0.01 -14.83
CA ILE A 83 -33.44 1.14 -14.66
C ILE A 83 -32.75 1.36 -16.00
N GLU A 84 -32.91 2.55 -16.56
CA GLU A 84 -32.16 3.00 -17.72
C GLU A 84 -30.78 3.48 -17.29
N TYR A 85 -29.76 3.13 -18.08
CA TYR A 85 -28.41 3.61 -17.88
C TYR A 85 -27.69 3.79 -19.21
N ASN A 86 -26.74 4.71 -19.23
CA ASN A 86 -25.87 4.95 -20.37
C ASN A 86 -24.61 4.09 -20.25
N CYS A 87 -24.26 3.39 -21.32
CA CYS A 87 -22.98 2.70 -21.41
C CYS A 87 -21.82 3.69 -21.28
N LYS A 88 -20.91 3.46 -20.34
CA LYS A 88 -19.74 4.33 -20.12
C LYS A 88 -18.73 4.34 -21.27
N GLU A 89 -18.86 3.42 -22.22
CA GLU A 89 -17.96 3.32 -23.37
C GLU A 89 -18.56 3.90 -24.65
N CYS A 90 -19.83 3.61 -24.94
CA CYS A 90 -20.45 3.95 -26.23
C CYS A 90 -21.73 4.78 -26.10
N GLY A 91 -22.11 5.19 -24.89
CA GLY A 91 -23.29 6.03 -24.65
C GLY A 91 -24.66 5.33 -24.78
N LYS A 92 -24.74 4.15 -25.40
CA LYS A 92 -26.02 3.44 -25.63
C LYS A 92 -26.82 3.25 -24.33
N ILE A 93 -28.09 3.63 -24.37
CA ILE A 93 -29.06 3.44 -23.30
C ILE A 93 -29.43 1.95 -23.22
N LYS A 94 -29.44 1.39 -22.02
CA LYS A 94 -29.95 0.04 -21.76
C LYS A 94 -30.81 0.00 -20.51
N THR A 95 -31.76 -0.92 -20.52
CA THR A 95 -32.64 -1.21 -19.38
C THR A 95 -32.19 -2.49 -18.70
N ILE A 96 -32.02 -2.46 -17.37
CA ILE A 96 -31.73 -3.65 -16.56
C ILE A 96 -32.74 -3.81 -15.44
N ALA A 97 -32.90 -5.06 -14.99
CA ALA A 97 -33.65 -5.34 -13.79
C ALA A 97 -32.93 -4.74 -12.55
N PRO A 98 -33.64 -4.02 -11.65
CA PRO A 98 -33.12 -3.52 -10.38
C PRO A 98 -32.38 -4.58 -9.54
N SER A 99 -32.79 -5.85 -9.62
CA SER A 99 -32.10 -6.95 -8.94
C SER A 99 -30.66 -7.11 -9.44
N GLN A 100 -30.43 -7.05 -10.75
CA GLN A 100 -29.09 -7.12 -11.34
C GLN A 100 -28.23 -5.92 -10.92
N TYR A 101 -28.82 -4.73 -10.84
CA TYR A 101 -28.12 -3.53 -10.37
C TYR A 101 -27.68 -3.63 -8.90
N LYS A 102 -28.51 -4.23 -8.04
CA LYS A 102 -28.26 -4.33 -6.60
C LYS A 102 -27.13 -5.31 -6.22
N TYR A 103 -27.01 -6.43 -6.93
CA TYR A 103 -26.08 -7.52 -6.52
C TYR A 103 -24.70 -7.44 -7.18
N TYR A 104 -24.58 -6.85 -8.37
CA TYR A 104 -23.31 -6.79 -9.07
C TYR A 104 -22.77 -5.37 -9.05
N LYS A 105 -21.66 -5.18 -8.32
CA LYS A 105 -20.92 -3.92 -8.33
C LYS A 105 -20.51 -3.61 -9.79
N ASN A 106 -21.08 -2.55 -10.36
CA ASN A 106 -20.98 -2.15 -11.78
C ASN A 106 -21.86 -2.90 -12.80
N ALA A 107 -22.89 -3.66 -12.38
CA ALA A 107 -23.92 -4.08 -13.32
C ALA A 107 -24.55 -2.86 -13.96
N GLY A 108 -24.64 -2.88 -15.29
CA GLY A 108 -25.10 -1.73 -16.06
C GLY A 108 -24.08 -0.61 -16.22
N SER A 109 -22.77 -0.88 -16.16
CA SER A 109 -21.79 0.14 -16.62
C SER A 109 -21.51 0.07 -18.12
N PHE A 110 -21.79 -1.08 -18.74
CA PHE A 110 -21.48 -1.33 -20.14
C PHE A 110 -22.64 -2.03 -20.82
N CYS A 111 -22.84 -1.75 -22.11
CA CYS A 111 -23.93 -2.36 -22.87
C CYS A 111 -23.57 -3.77 -23.38
N SER A 112 -22.29 -4.12 -23.44
CA SER A 112 -21.81 -5.43 -23.93
C SER A 112 -20.45 -5.78 -23.31
N LEU A 113 -20.08 -7.06 -23.41
CA LEU A 113 -18.75 -7.53 -23.02
C LEU A 113 -17.65 -6.83 -23.82
N ILE A 114 -17.92 -6.51 -25.09
CA ILE A 114 -17.02 -5.75 -25.96
C ILE A 114 -16.75 -4.35 -25.37
N CYS A 115 -17.79 -3.61 -24.99
CA CYS A 115 -17.65 -2.28 -24.39
C CYS A 115 -16.91 -2.33 -23.04
N LYS A 116 -17.20 -3.36 -22.23
CA LYS A 116 -16.47 -3.60 -20.98
C LYS A 116 -14.98 -3.86 -21.23
N ASN A 117 -14.65 -4.64 -22.26
CA ASN A 117 -13.27 -4.97 -22.61
C ASN A 117 -12.54 -3.76 -23.22
N LYS A 118 -13.20 -2.95 -24.05
CA LYS A 118 -12.65 -1.68 -24.56
C LYS A 118 -12.34 -0.72 -23.42
N ASN A 119 -13.26 -0.52 -22.48
CA ASN A 119 -13.00 0.32 -21.31
C ASN A 119 -11.88 -0.23 -20.42
N LYS A 120 -11.81 -1.56 -20.25
CA LYS A 120 -10.73 -2.21 -19.52
C LYS A 120 -9.39 -2.01 -20.22
N LYS A 121 -9.35 -2.09 -21.55
CA LYS A 121 -8.17 -1.79 -22.38
C LYS A 121 -7.78 -0.32 -22.26
N TYR A 122 -8.72 0.61 -22.44
CA TYR A 122 -8.49 2.05 -22.25
C TYR A 122 -7.97 2.40 -20.86
N LYS A 123 -8.57 1.85 -19.79
CA LYS A 123 -8.04 2.00 -18.42
C LYS A 123 -6.67 1.36 -18.23
N LYS A 124 -6.42 0.23 -18.90
CA LYS A 124 -5.10 -0.42 -18.88
C LYS A 124 -4.06 0.45 -19.59
N ASP A 125 -4.44 1.09 -20.69
CA ASP A 125 -3.59 1.96 -21.50
C ASP A 125 -3.36 3.30 -20.79
N MET A 126 -4.39 3.94 -20.23
CA MET A 126 -4.24 5.13 -19.36
C MET A 126 -3.44 4.83 -18.08
N ALA A 127 -3.62 3.67 -17.46
CA ALA A 127 -2.79 3.26 -16.32
C ALA A 127 -1.33 3.04 -16.74
N ASN A 128 -1.06 2.67 -17.99
CA ASN A 128 0.30 2.55 -18.53
C ASN A 128 0.90 3.94 -18.86
N VAL A 129 0.09 4.94 -19.23
CA VAL A 129 0.56 6.29 -19.56
C VAL A 129 0.96 7.09 -18.30
N PHE A 130 0.33 6.83 -17.14
CA PHE A 130 0.56 7.65 -15.92
C PHE A 130 1.28 6.95 -14.76
N VAL A 131 1.59 5.67 -14.85
CA VAL A 131 2.35 4.98 -13.82
C VAL A 131 3.14 3.86 -14.48
N GLY A 132 4.46 3.99 -14.55
CA GLY A 132 5.31 2.92 -15.07
C GLY A 132 4.91 1.61 -14.39
N ARG A 133 4.39 0.64 -15.14
CA ARG A 133 4.26 -0.71 -14.61
C ARG A 133 5.66 -1.26 -14.37
N MET A 134 5.82 -2.04 -13.30
CA MET A 134 6.98 -2.91 -13.15
C MET A 134 7.25 -3.62 -14.48
N PRO A 135 8.48 -3.61 -15.01
CA PRO A 135 8.82 -4.60 -16.02
C PRO A 135 8.47 -5.98 -15.45
N ILE A 136 7.84 -6.81 -16.26
CA ILE A 136 7.63 -8.22 -15.93
C ILE A 136 9.02 -8.73 -15.52
N PRO A 137 9.20 -9.31 -14.31
CA PRO A 137 10.50 -9.83 -13.92
C PRO A 137 10.98 -10.73 -15.05
N ILE A 138 12.10 -10.37 -15.68
CA ILE A 138 12.71 -11.23 -16.67
C ILE A 138 13.10 -12.48 -15.88
N ARG A 139 12.36 -13.57 -16.07
CA ARG A 139 12.71 -14.89 -15.52
C ARG A 139 13.93 -15.37 -16.31
N ILE A 140 15.11 -14.82 -16.01
CA ILE A 140 16.37 -15.38 -16.47
C ILE A 140 16.75 -16.43 -15.43
N GLY A 141 16.35 -17.67 -15.70
CA GLY A 141 16.69 -18.80 -14.83
C GLY A 141 15.95 -20.06 -15.22
N TYR A 142 16.56 -20.85 -16.11
CA TYR A 142 16.30 -22.28 -16.22
C TYR A 142 16.80 -22.95 -14.94
N GLY A 143 15.96 -23.03 -13.91
CA GLY A 143 16.35 -23.64 -12.65
C GLY A 143 15.19 -23.73 -11.68
N THR A 144 14.95 -24.92 -11.16
CA THR A 144 13.80 -25.37 -10.35
C THR A 144 13.67 -24.73 -8.96
N ASN A 145 14.37 -23.62 -8.66
CA ASN A 145 14.25 -22.95 -7.38
C ASN A 145 13.06 -21.98 -7.37
N ARG A 146 11.94 -22.42 -6.78
CA ARG A 146 10.72 -21.61 -6.51
C ARG A 146 10.92 -20.46 -5.52
N HIS A 147 12.14 -20.12 -5.13
CA HIS A 147 12.39 -19.23 -4.00
C HIS A 147 13.19 -17.99 -4.42
N VAL A 148 12.62 -16.84 -4.03
CA VAL A 148 13.06 -15.46 -4.21
C VAL A 148 12.74 -14.86 -5.59
N LYS A 149 11.53 -14.28 -5.70
CA LYS A 149 11.24 -13.28 -6.75
C LYS A 149 12.06 -12.01 -6.43
N VAL A 150 13.34 -11.98 -6.80
CA VAL A 150 14.13 -10.75 -6.77
C VAL A 150 13.64 -9.87 -7.92
N PHE A 151 12.89 -8.83 -7.60
CA PHE A 151 12.39 -7.86 -8.58
C PHE A 151 13.38 -6.70 -8.68
N ASN A 152 14.48 -6.89 -9.41
CA ASN A 152 15.34 -5.80 -9.86
C ASN A 152 14.78 -5.22 -11.17
N GLY A 153 15.12 -3.98 -11.50
CA GLY A 153 14.64 -3.36 -12.74
C GLY A 153 14.73 -1.84 -12.76
N LYS A 154 14.37 -1.25 -13.91
CA LYS A 154 14.23 0.21 -14.09
C LYS A 154 12.83 0.66 -13.67
N TYR A 155 12.76 1.75 -12.91
CA TYR A 155 11.53 2.34 -12.40
C TYR A 155 11.54 3.85 -12.66
N LEU A 156 10.40 4.38 -13.10
CA LEU A 156 10.18 5.81 -13.24
C LEU A 156 9.66 6.37 -11.91
N ILE A 157 10.52 7.07 -11.17
CA ILE A 157 10.19 7.71 -9.90
C ILE A 157 10.25 9.22 -10.10
N GLY A 158 9.09 9.89 -10.00
CA GLY A 158 8.97 11.28 -10.43
C GLY A 158 9.35 11.38 -11.92
N ASN A 159 10.39 12.17 -12.22
CA ASN A 159 10.91 12.35 -13.58
C ASN A 159 12.23 11.59 -13.82
N LYS A 160 12.63 10.69 -12.91
CA LYS A 160 13.92 9.98 -12.97
C LYS A 160 13.69 8.50 -13.30
N ASN A 161 14.43 7.96 -14.26
CA ASN A 161 14.44 6.53 -14.56
C ASN A 161 15.63 5.87 -13.85
N ILE A 162 15.37 5.11 -12.79
CA ILE A 162 16.38 4.59 -11.87
C ILE A 162 16.34 3.06 -11.86
N TYR A 163 17.51 2.42 -11.92
CA TYR A 163 17.62 0.97 -11.75
C TYR A 163 17.77 0.61 -10.27
N PHE A 164 16.80 -0.13 -9.73
CA PHE A 164 16.85 -0.62 -8.35
C PHE A 164 17.21 -2.10 -8.32
N ARG A 165 17.99 -2.50 -7.32
CA ARG A 165 18.41 -3.90 -7.10
C ARG A 165 17.35 -4.68 -6.34
N SER A 166 16.50 -3.99 -5.60
CA SER A 166 15.41 -4.61 -4.86
C SER A 166 14.10 -3.83 -4.95
N LYS A 167 13.00 -4.55 -4.73
CA LYS A 167 11.67 -3.97 -4.61
C LYS A 167 11.56 -2.99 -3.43
N TRP A 168 12.32 -3.23 -2.36
CA TRP A 168 12.30 -2.35 -1.18
C TRP A 168 12.92 -1.00 -1.49
N GLU A 169 14.04 -0.97 -2.22
CA GLU A 169 14.63 0.28 -2.71
C GLU A 169 13.65 1.06 -3.59
N ALA A 170 13.01 0.39 -4.56
CA ALA A 170 12.05 1.05 -5.45
C ALA A 170 10.88 1.67 -4.67
N ASN A 171 10.27 0.93 -3.74
CA ASN A 171 9.18 1.44 -2.93
C ASN A 171 9.62 2.54 -1.96
N TYR A 172 10.83 2.46 -1.43
CA TYR A 172 11.37 3.50 -0.58
C TYR A 172 11.67 4.79 -1.35
N ALA A 173 12.14 4.67 -2.59
CA ALA A 173 12.30 5.82 -3.49
C ALA A 173 10.97 6.52 -3.76
N VAL A 174 9.87 5.77 -3.98
CA VAL A 174 8.51 6.34 -4.07
C VAL A 174 8.13 7.08 -2.79
N TYR A 175 8.46 6.52 -1.63
CA TYR A 175 8.21 7.16 -0.34
C TYR A 175 9.00 8.47 -0.18
N LEU A 176 10.29 8.49 -0.53
CA LEU A 176 11.10 9.70 -0.49
C LEU A 176 10.60 10.77 -1.47
N ASP A 177 10.15 10.39 -2.67
CA ASP A 177 9.55 11.31 -3.63
C ASP A 177 8.25 11.92 -3.10
N PHE A 178 7.43 11.14 -2.40
CA PHE A 178 6.25 11.64 -1.68
C PHE A 178 6.63 12.63 -0.56
N LEU A 179 7.66 12.32 0.24
CA LEU A 179 8.14 13.23 1.28
C LEU A 179 8.65 14.56 0.69
N LYS A 180 9.36 14.48 -0.44
CA LYS A 180 9.83 15.66 -1.18
C LYS A 180 8.66 16.51 -1.67
N LYS A 181 7.65 15.89 -2.30
CA LYS A 181 6.44 16.58 -2.79
C LYS A 181 5.65 17.28 -1.68
N ASN A 182 5.72 16.77 -0.45
CA ASN A 182 5.08 17.35 0.72
C ASN A 182 6.02 18.26 1.53
N ASN A 183 7.16 18.69 0.97
CA ASN A 183 8.15 19.53 1.63
C ASN A 183 8.64 19.01 3.00
N SER A 184 8.59 17.69 3.22
CA SER A 184 9.13 17.08 4.44
C SER A 184 10.64 16.88 4.37
N ILE A 185 11.17 16.72 3.16
CA ILE A 185 12.60 16.72 2.83
C ILE A 185 12.83 17.61 1.62
N LYS A 186 14.06 18.10 1.45
CA LYS A 186 14.44 18.98 0.35
C LYS A 186 14.63 18.20 -0.96
N ASP A 187 15.45 17.15 -0.90
CA ASP A 187 15.69 16.28 -2.06
C ASP A 187 16.27 14.93 -1.63
N TRP A 188 16.42 14.01 -2.59
CA TRP A 188 17.11 12.75 -2.39
C TRP A 188 17.83 12.27 -3.66
N LEU A 189 18.91 11.52 -3.46
CA LEU A 189 19.72 10.89 -4.52
C LEU A 189 19.92 9.41 -4.24
N PHE A 190 19.97 8.59 -5.29
CA PHE A 190 20.18 7.14 -5.20
C PHE A 190 21.63 6.79 -5.52
N GLU A 191 22.28 5.98 -4.67
CA GLU A 191 23.63 5.42 -4.87
C GLU A 191 24.71 6.44 -5.29
N LYS A 192 24.59 7.70 -4.83
CA LYS A 192 25.41 8.83 -5.32
C LYS A 192 26.87 8.75 -4.91
N ASP A 193 27.13 8.39 -3.66
CA ASP A 193 28.46 8.50 -3.05
C ASP A 193 29.07 7.12 -2.73
N VAL A 194 30.39 7.01 -2.84
CA VAL A 194 31.15 5.81 -2.50
C VAL A 194 32.20 6.15 -1.45
N PHE A 195 32.15 5.44 -0.35
CA PHE A 195 33.11 5.55 0.74
C PHE A 195 34.19 4.49 0.60
N ILE A 196 35.45 4.89 0.67
CA ILE A 196 36.62 4.01 0.57
C ILE A 196 37.28 3.92 1.95
N PHE A 197 37.42 2.71 2.49
CA PHE A 197 38.07 2.46 3.78
C PHE A 197 39.57 2.24 3.58
N GLN A 198 40.33 3.34 3.51
CA GLN A 198 41.74 3.32 3.08
C GLN A 198 42.64 2.35 3.85
N LYS A 199 42.45 2.20 5.17
CA LYS A 199 43.29 1.30 6.00
C LYS A 199 42.95 -0.19 5.84
N ILE A 200 41.89 -0.55 5.11
CA ILE A 200 41.49 -1.95 4.89
C ILE A 200 42.12 -2.49 3.60
N LYS A 201 42.99 -3.49 3.74
CA LYS A 201 43.64 -4.17 2.61
C LYS A 201 42.79 -5.28 1.99
N PHE A 202 42.04 -6.05 2.79
CA PHE A 202 41.25 -7.20 2.34
C PHE A 202 39.76 -7.15 2.76
N GLY A 203 38.90 -7.76 1.96
CA GLY A 203 37.46 -7.85 2.22
C GLY A 203 36.67 -6.60 1.79
N THR A 204 35.78 -6.09 2.64
CA THR A 204 34.88 -4.97 2.30
C THR A 204 35.61 -3.61 2.32
N ARG A 205 36.26 -3.24 1.22
CA ARG A 205 37.08 -2.01 1.12
C ARG A 205 36.29 -0.74 0.80
N SER A 206 35.09 -0.89 0.28
CA SER A 206 34.23 0.24 -0.04
C SER A 206 32.79 -0.02 0.36
N TYR A 207 32.04 1.06 0.48
CA TYR A 207 30.62 1.03 0.76
C TYR A 207 29.90 2.16 0.02
N ARG A 208 28.76 1.81 -0.57
CA ARG A 208 27.88 2.71 -1.29
C ARG A 208 26.51 2.61 -0.63
N PRO A 209 26.09 3.59 0.17
CA PRO A 209 24.75 3.62 0.74
C PRO A 209 23.67 3.72 -0.34
N ASP A 210 22.49 3.20 -0.05
CA ASP A 210 21.38 3.18 -1.02
C ASP A 210 20.87 4.59 -1.36
N PHE A 211 20.64 5.45 -0.36
CA PHE A 211 20.09 6.79 -0.57
C PHE A 211 20.86 7.87 0.19
N LYS A 212 20.96 9.06 -0.39
CA LYS A 212 21.35 10.31 0.28
C LYS A 212 20.13 11.22 0.34
N VAL A 213 19.74 11.63 1.53
CA VAL A 213 18.56 12.46 1.78
C VAL A 213 19.01 13.83 2.28
N PHE A 214 18.48 14.88 1.66
CA PHE A 214 18.72 16.27 2.03
C PHE A 214 17.54 16.78 2.84
N ASN A 215 17.82 17.23 4.06
CA ASN A 215 16.85 17.81 4.95
C ASN A 215 16.62 19.29 4.60
N ASN A 216 15.52 19.85 5.11
CA ASN A 216 15.18 21.25 4.86
C ASN A 216 16.10 22.23 5.58
N ASP A 217 16.77 21.80 6.65
CA ASP A 217 17.77 22.57 7.40
C ASP A 217 19.14 22.63 6.71
N GLY A 218 19.28 22.03 5.52
CA GLY A 218 20.54 21.98 4.77
C GLY A 218 21.45 20.81 5.16
N THR A 219 21.12 20.05 6.21
CA THR A 219 21.86 18.83 6.56
C THR A 219 21.54 17.70 5.59
N PHE A 220 22.36 16.65 5.60
CA PHE A 220 22.06 15.43 4.86
C PHE A 220 22.36 14.20 5.69
N GLU A 221 21.70 13.11 5.33
CA GLU A 221 21.92 11.79 5.93
C GLU A 221 21.82 10.71 4.86
N TYR A 222 22.41 9.54 5.13
CA TYR A 222 22.33 8.39 4.24
C TYR A 222 21.40 7.34 4.79
N HIS A 223 20.52 6.81 3.94
CA HIS A 223 19.61 5.76 4.31
C HIS A 223 20.04 4.45 3.63
N GLU A 224 20.26 3.41 4.43
CA GLU A 224 20.51 2.04 3.96
C GLU A 224 19.27 1.19 4.21
N ILE A 225 18.83 0.45 3.21
CA ILE A 225 17.67 -0.43 3.30
C ILE A 225 18.14 -1.88 3.43
N LYS A 226 17.68 -2.56 4.48
CA LYS A 226 17.99 -3.98 4.69
C LYS A 226 16.78 -4.77 5.14
N GLY A 227 16.46 -5.81 4.38
CA GLY A 227 15.53 -6.85 4.82
C GLY A 227 16.17 -7.81 5.83
N TRP A 228 17.43 -8.19 5.61
CA TRP A 228 18.19 -9.11 6.45
C TRP A 228 19.59 -8.57 6.73
N MET A 229 20.05 -8.71 7.97
CA MET A 229 21.35 -8.19 8.41
C MET A 229 22.41 -9.30 8.45
N ASP A 230 23.14 -9.46 7.35
CA ASP A 230 24.25 -10.41 7.26
C ASP A 230 25.55 -9.87 7.90
N LYS A 231 26.53 -10.76 8.13
CA LYS A 231 27.82 -10.40 8.72
C LYS A 231 28.54 -9.32 7.89
N LYS A 232 28.43 -9.37 6.55
CA LYS A 232 29.05 -8.40 5.64
C LYS A 232 28.43 -7.01 5.76
N SER A 233 27.10 -6.90 5.86
CA SER A 233 26.42 -5.62 6.07
C SER A 233 26.73 -5.02 7.43
N LYS A 234 26.78 -5.84 8.50
CA LYS A 234 27.24 -5.40 9.82
C LYS A 234 28.65 -4.80 9.75
N THR A 235 29.57 -5.46 9.06
CA THR A 235 30.94 -4.97 8.86
C THR A 235 30.98 -3.64 8.10
N LYS A 236 30.18 -3.48 7.03
CA LYS A 236 30.07 -2.22 6.27
C LYS A 236 29.63 -1.07 7.16
N LEU A 237 28.54 -1.26 7.89
CA LEU A 237 27.98 -0.24 8.78
C LEU A 237 28.94 0.12 9.92
N ASN A 238 29.59 -0.87 10.52
CA ASN A 238 30.59 -0.61 11.56
C ASN A 238 31.81 0.14 11.01
N ARG A 239 32.25 -0.16 9.78
CA ARG A 239 33.33 0.58 9.12
C ARG A 239 32.93 2.02 8.81
N MET A 240 31.69 2.27 8.36
CA MET A 240 31.21 3.64 8.20
C MET A 240 31.28 4.42 9.50
N ARG A 241 30.81 3.82 10.60
CA ARG A 241 30.87 4.45 11.93
C ARG A 241 32.30 4.80 12.37
N ILE A 242 33.29 3.96 12.04
CA ILE A 242 34.69 4.16 12.45
C ILE A 242 35.42 5.17 11.54
N TYR A 243 35.28 5.03 10.21
CA TYR A 243 36.05 5.82 9.26
C TYR A 243 35.38 7.15 8.91
N PHE A 244 34.06 7.25 9.07
CA PHE A 244 33.28 8.43 8.75
C PHE A 244 32.29 8.76 9.89
N PRO A 245 32.78 9.03 11.12
CA PRO A 245 31.92 9.21 12.29
C PRO A 245 30.97 10.42 12.18
N ASN A 246 31.35 11.43 11.40
CA ASN A 246 30.56 12.64 11.18
C ASN A 246 29.38 12.43 10.21
N ILE A 247 29.31 11.27 9.55
CA ILE A 247 28.27 10.96 8.58
C ILE A 247 27.12 10.23 9.27
N LYS A 248 25.93 10.83 9.23
CA LYS A 248 24.72 10.22 9.76
C LYS A 248 24.22 9.12 8.83
N MET A 249 24.17 7.89 9.36
CA MET A 249 23.63 6.70 8.70
C MET A 249 22.33 6.27 9.37
N VAL A 250 21.25 6.18 8.60
CA VAL A 250 19.94 5.67 9.03
C VAL A 250 19.73 4.30 8.39
N LEU A 251 19.51 3.29 9.22
CA LEU A 251 19.22 1.94 8.74
C LEU A 251 17.72 1.68 8.77
N ILE A 252 17.15 1.40 7.61
CA ILE A 252 15.73 1.03 7.45
C ILE A 252 15.65 -0.50 7.44
N GLN A 253 15.26 -1.07 8.57
CA GLN A 253 15.07 -2.51 8.69
C GLN A 253 13.63 -2.92 8.34
N GLN A 254 13.33 -4.20 8.52
CA GLN A 254 12.03 -4.76 8.17
C GLN A 254 10.87 -4.09 8.91
N ASN A 255 11.05 -3.69 10.17
CA ASN A 255 9.97 -3.11 10.96
C ASN A 255 9.63 -1.69 10.46
N GLU A 256 10.64 -0.85 10.27
CA GLU A 256 10.49 0.50 9.73
C GLU A 256 9.94 0.47 8.31
N TYR A 257 10.40 -0.48 7.49
CA TYR A 257 9.88 -0.66 6.14
C TYR A 257 8.41 -1.10 6.14
N ARG A 258 8.00 -1.98 7.06
CA ARG A 258 6.60 -2.40 7.20
C ARG A 258 5.68 -1.25 7.59
N GLU A 259 6.14 -0.31 8.41
CA GLU A 259 5.39 0.91 8.73
C GLU A 259 5.13 1.76 7.47
N ILE A 260 6.14 1.89 6.60
CA ILE A 260 6.00 2.58 5.31
C ILE A 260 5.04 1.82 4.38
N MET A 261 5.06 0.48 4.40
CA MET A 261 4.17 -0.35 3.59
C MET A 261 2.68 -0.20 3.92
N LYS A 262 2.31 0.36 5.08
CA LYS A 262 0.91 0.69 5.39
C LYS A 262 0.33 1.69 4.38
N TYR A 263 1.17 2.54 3.79
CA TYR A 263 0.79 3.54 2.80
C TYR A 263 0.81 3.04 1.36
N LYS A 264 1.02 1.73 1.12
CA LYS A 264 1.19 1.16 -0.23
C LYS A 264 0.09 1.53 -1.22
N ASN A 265 -1.16 1.63 -0.75
CA ASN A 265 -2.31 1.94 -1.61
C ASN A 265 -2.33 3.43 -1.99
N LEU A 266 -1.92 4.31 -1.07
CA LEU A 266 -1.83 5.75 -1.31
C LEU A 266 -0.68 6.06 -2.26
N LEU A 267 0.48 5.46 -2.00
CA LEU A 267 1.72 5.72 -2.71
C LEU A 267 1.87 4.92 -4.00
N LYS A 268 0.90 4.03 -4.31
CA LYS A 268 0.93 3.13 -5.47
C LYS A 268 2.25 2.36 -5.56
N PHE A 269 2.67 1.77 -4.44
CA PHE A 269 3.87 0.94 -4.41
C PHE A 269 3.78 -0.19 -5.44
N TYR A 270 4.94 -0.56 -5.96
CA TYR A 270 5.10 -1.65 -6.91
C TYR A 270 4.85 -3.00 -6.24
#